data_AF-A0A6B3CK52-F1
#
_entry.id   AF-A0A6B3CK52-F1
#
_cell.length_a   1.000
_cell.length_b   1.000
_cell.length_c   1.000
_cell.angle_alpha   90.00
_cell.angle_beta   90.00
_cell.angle_gamma   90.00
#
_symmetry.space_group_name_H-M   'P 1'
#
loop_
_entity.id
_entity.type
_entity.pdbx_description
1 polymer ?
#
loop_
_entity_poly.entity_id
_entity_poly.type
_entity_poly.pdbx_seq_one_letter_code
_entity_poly.pdbx_strand_id
1 'polypeptide(L)' 'APDLAGPAVEQLVDLTRRLLRARNERRLLLPVTFPGAAGRAMKGDGLLPTGRGPRGSQTFDAWLAHHVADTAPAAGRG' A
#
# COMPACT_ATOMS: atom_id res chain seq x y z
N ALA A 1 -18.50 -13.89 0.26
CA ALA A 1 -18.26 -13.31 -1.08
C ALA A 1 -16.81 -13.58 -1.47
N PRO A 2 -16.44 -13.67 -2.77
CA PRO A 2 -15.05 -13.83 -3.16
C PRO A 2 -14.21 -12.58 -2.84
N ASP A 3 -12.92 -12.77 -2.60
CA ASP A 3 -12.00 -11.68 -2.25
C ASP A 3 -11.75 -10.75 -3.44
N LEU A 4 -11.85 -9.43 -3.21
CA LEU A 4 -11.48 -8.39 -4.16
C LEU A 4 -9.97 -8.16 -4.12
N ALA A 5 -9.35 -7.96 -5.29
CA ALA A 5 -7.96 -7.55 -5.37
C ALA A 5 -7.72 -6.44 -6.38
N GLY A 6 -6.55 -5.80 -6.28
CA GLY A 6 -6.04 -4.88 -7.29
C GLY A 6 -5.51 -5.59 -8.54
N PRO A 7 -5.02 -4.82 -9.52
CA PRO A 7 -4.50 -5.34 -10.79
C PRO A 7 -3.14 -6.04 -10.68
N ALA A 8 -2.41 -5.85 -9.57
CA ALA A 8 -1.07 -6.40 -9.37
C ALA A 8 -0.83 -6.79 -7.90
N VAL A 9 0.12 -7.71 -7.68
CA VAL A 9 0.69 -8.00 -6.37
C VAL A 9 1.72 -6.92 -6.02
N GLU A 10 1.66 -6.42 -4.79
CA GLU A 10 2.47 -5.29 -4.35
C GLU A 10 3.22 -5.62 -3.06
N GLN A 11 4.42 -5.05 -2.93
CA GLN A 11 5.19 -5.14 -1.69
C GLN A 11 4.87 -3.96 -0.78
N LEU A 12 4.43 -4.23 0.45
CA LEU A 12 4.01 -3.19 1.40
C LEU A 12 5.11 -2.14 1.67
N VAL A 13 6.37 -2.56 1.71
CA VAL A 13 7.52 -1.66 1.90
C VAL A 13 7.60 -0.65 0.74
N ASP A 14 7.39 -1.10 -0.49
CA ASP A 14 7.48 -0.26 -1.68
C ASP A 14 6.27 0.66 -1.82
N LEU A 15 5.07 0.16 -1.48
CA LEU A 15 3.87 0.99 -1.36
C LEU A 15 4.09 2.12 -0.34
N THR A 16 4.65 1.79 0.83
CA THR A 16 4.90 2.78 1.89
C THR A 16 5.94 3.81 1.46
N ARG A 17 7.04 3.40 0.79
CA ARG A 17 8.02 4.35 0.23
C ARG A 17 7.38 5.29 -0.79
N ARG A 18 6.55 4.77 -1.70
CA ARG A 18 5.83 5.57 -2.70
C ARG A 18 4.87 6.55 -2.04
N LEU A 19 4.14 6.11 -1.02
CA LEU A 19 3.23 6.96 -0.25
C LEU A 19 3.98 8.12 0.46
N LEU A 20 5.07 7.82 1.16
CA LEU A 20 5.89 8.84 1.83
C LEU A 20 6.44 9.86 0.83
N ARG A 21 6.91 9.39 -0.32
CA ARG A 21 7.37 10.27 -1.42
C ARG A 21 6.25 11.15 -1.95
N ALA A 22 5.08 10.58 -2.24
CA ALA A 22 3.93 11.33 -2.74
C ALA A 22 3.48 12.40 -1.74
N ARG A 23 3.59 12.14 -0.43
CA ARG A 23 3.26 13.09 0.64
C ARG A 23 4.37 14.08 0.99
N ASN A 24 5.54 13.98 0.35
CA ASN A 24 6.75 14.72 0.72
C ASN A 24 7.16 14.54 2.19
N GLU A 25 6.95 13.36 2.76
CA GLU A 25 7.30 13.00 4.14
C GLU A 25 8.66 12.28 4.20
N ARG A 26 9.55 12.73 5.10
CA ARG A 26 10.84 12.06 5.38
C ARG A 26 10.77 11.30 6.71
N ARG A 27 10.35 10.04 6.66
CA ARG A 27 10.20 9.17 7.84
C ARG A 27 11.05 7.92 7.73
N LEU A 28 11.57 7.44 8.86
CA LEU A 28 12.29 6.16 8.92
C LEU A 28 11.32 5.01 8.65
N LEU A 29 11.68 4.16 7.67
CA LEU A 29 10.92 2.96 7.32
C LEU A 29 11.78 1.72 7.60
N LEU A 30 11.46 1.01 8.68
CA LEU A 30 12.14 -0.23 9.06
C LEU A 30 11.25 -1.43 8.72
N PRO A 31 11.59 -2.26 7.73
CA PRO A 31 10.87 -3.50 7.48
C PRO A 31 11.16 -4.50 8.62
N VAL A 32 10.12 -5.05 9.23
CA VAL A 32 10.22 -6.05 10.29
C VAL A 32 9.70 -7.39 9.82
N THR A 33 10.38 -8.46 10.22
CA THR A 33 9.92 -9.84 10.01
C THR A 33 9.43 -10.39 11.33
N PHE A 34 8.17 -10.81 11.38
CA PHE A 34 7.63 -11.46 12.58
C PHE A 34 8.07 -12.94 12.61
N PRO A 35 8.44 -13.48 13.78
CA PRO A 35 8.73 -14.91 13.91
C PRO A 35 7.45 -15.76 13.83
N GLY A 36 7.62 -17.05 13.56
CA GLY A 36 6.52 -18.02 13.58
C GLY A 36 5.72 -18.12 12.28
N ALA A 37 4.66 -18.93 12.32
CA ALA A 37 3.86 -19.28 11.15
C ALA A 37 3.17 -18.06 10.53
N ALA A 38 2.61 -17.16 11.35
CA ALA A 38 1.96 -15.94 10.89
C ALA A 38 2.93 -15.06 10.09
N GLY A 39 4.14 -14.81 10.63
CA GLY A 39 5.14 -14.01 9.92
C GLY A 39 5.62 -14.65 8.62
N ARG A 40 5.72 -15.99 8.57
CA ARG A 40 6.01 -16.71 7.33
C ARG A 40 4.90 -16.52 6.29
N ALA A 41 3.63 -16.60 6.70
CA ALA A 41 2.49 -16.37 5.82
C ALA A 41 2.46 -14.93 5.30
N MET A 42 2.73 -13.93 6.16
CA MET A 42 2.81 -12.52 5.77
C MET A 42 3.94 -12.22 4.79
N LYS A 43 5.08 -12.92 4.92
CA LYS A 43 6.22 -12.80 4.00
C LYS A 43 5.96 -13.50 2.66
N GLY A 44 5.13 -14.54 2.68
CA GLY A 44 4.70 -15.27 1.50
C GLY A 44 3.45 -14.66 0.87
N ASP A 45 2.53 -15.52 0.46
CA ASP A 45 1.28 -15.19 -0.22
C ASP A 45 0.06 -15.18 0.71
N GLY A 46 0.24 -15.35 2.02
CA GLY A 46 -0.86 -15.49 2.98
C GLY A 46 -1.74 -14.24 3.14
N LEU A 47 -1.33 -13.11 2.58
CA LEU A 47 -2.11 -11.87 2.50
C LEU A 47 -2.66 -11.59 1.10
N LEU A 48 -2.41 -12.47 0.13
CA LEU A 48 -2.85 -12.29 -1.24
C LEU A 48 -4.13 -13.09 -1.50
N PRO A 49 -5.10 -12.50 -2.22
CA PRO A 49 -6.25 -13.25 -2.71
C PRO A 49 -5.82 -14.36 -3.68
N THR A 50 -5.99 -15.62 -3.26
CA THR A 50 -5.62 -16.82 -4.04
C THR A 50 -6.70 -17.28 -5.02
N GLY A 51 -7.92 -16.77 -4.88
CA GLY A 51 -9.07 -17.08 -5.74
C GLY A 51 -9.23 -16.19 -6.96
N ARG A 52 -10.09 -16.60 -7.89
CA ARG A 52 -10.50 -15.83 -9.09
C ARG A 52 -11.49 -14.70 -8.80
N GLY A 53 -11.48 -14.16 -7.58
CA GLY A 53 -12.33 -13.04 -7.20
C GLY A 53 -12.06 -11.79 -8.05
N PRO A 54 -12.97 -10.81 -8.01
CA PRO A 54 -12.91 -9.63 -8.88
C PRO A 54 -11.57 -8.90 -8.77
N ARG A 55 -11.10 -8.34 -9.89
CA ARG A 55 -9.85 -7.59 -9.99
C ARG A 55 -10.14 -6.17 -10.50
N GLY A 56 -9.81 -5.17 -9.68
CA GLY A 56 -9.87 -3.77 -10.10
C GLY A 56 -8.75 -3.41 -11.08
N SER A 57 -8.90 -2.30 -11.80
CA SER A 57 -7.92 -1.82 -12.78
C SER A 57 -7.06 -0.65 -12.27
N GLN A 58 -7.47 0.05 -11.21
CA GLN A 58 -6.72 1.17 -10.66
C GLN A 58 -5.44 0.66 -9.98
N THR A 59 -4.29 1.20 -10.39
CA THR A 59 -2.99 0.93 -9.75
C THR A 59 -2.79 1.82 -8.52
N PHE A 60 -1.84 1.45 -7.65
CA PHE A 60 -1.52 2.27 -6.49
C PHE A 60 -0.99 3.65 -6.88
N ASP A 61 -0.18 3.74 -7.93
CA ASP A 61 0.39 5.01 -8.38
C ASP A 61 -0.69 5.95 -8.96
N ALA A 62 -1.65 5.39 -9.71
CA ALA A 62 -2.81 6.16 -10.18
C ALA A 62 -3.64 6.68 -9.00
N TRP A 63 -3.86 5.84 -7.99
CA TRP A 63 -4.52 6.26 -6.76
C TRP A 63 -3.75 7.38 -6.03
N LEU A 64 -2.42 7.26 -5.87
CA LEU A 64 -1.60 8.29 -5.23
C LEU A 64 -1.71 9.65 -5.95
N ALA A 65 -1.69 9.65 -7.28
CA ALA A 65 -1.78 10.86 -8.09
C ALA A 65 -3.11 11.61 -7.87
N HIS A 66 -4.20 10.89 -7.61
CA HIS A 66 -5.53 11.49 -7.36
C HIS A 66 -5.77 11.85 -5.90
N HIS A 67 -5.20 11.13 -4.94
CA HIS A 67 -5.61 11.22 -3.53
C HIS A 67 -4.59 11.89 -2.60
N VAL A 68 -3.32 12.02 -3.00
CA VAL A 68 -2.30 12.68 -2.16
C VAL A 68 -2.14 14.16 -2.49
N ALA A 69 -2.34 14.57 -3.74
CA ALA A 69 -2.30 15.98 -4.15
C ALA A 69 -3.40 16.83 -3.48
N ASP A 70 -4.56 16.23 -3.18
CA ASP A 70 -5.69 16.90 -2.51
C ASP A 70 -5.50 17.10 -0.99
N THR A 71 -4.49 16.47 -0.37
CA THR A 71 -4.31 16.50 1.10
C THR A 71 -3.21 17.47 1.55
N ALA A 72 -2.87 18.49 0.75
CA ALA A 72 -2.02 19.57 1.24
C ALA A 72 -2.78 20.34 2.34
N PRO A 73 -2.20 20.58 3.53
CA PRO A 73 -2.88 21.35 4.56
C PRO A 73 -3.15 22.75 4.02
N ALA A 74 -4.36 23.28 4.26
CA ALA A 74 -4.62 24.70 4.12
C ALA A 74 -3.56 25.44 4.93
N ALA A 75 -2.62 26.09 4.24
CA ALA A 75 -1.61 26.91 4.86
C ALA A 75 -2.34 27.93 5.75
N GLY A 76 -2.18 27.78 7.06
CA GLY A 76 -2.72 28.70 8.04
C GLY A 76 -2.16 30.09 7.76
N ARG A 77 -3.04 30.98 7.32
CA ARG A 77 -2.89 32.42 7.49
C ARG A 77 -2.95 32.70 9.00
N GLY A 78 -1.98 33.45 9.51
CA GLY A 78 -1.93 33.91 10.90
C GLY A 78 -0.51 34.26 11.30
#